data_AF-A0AAV5M662-F1
#
_entry.id   AF-A0AAV5M662-F1
#
_cell.length_a   1.000
_cell.length_b   1.000
_cell.length_c   1.000
_cell.angle_alpha   90.00
_cell.angle_beta   90.00
_cell.angle_gamma   90.00
#
_symmetry.space_group_name_H-M   'P 1'
#
loop_
_entity.id
_entity.type
_entity.pdbx_description
1 polymer ?
#
loop_
_entity_poly.entity_id
_entity_poly.type
_entity_poly.pdbx_seq_one_letter_code
_entity_poly.pdbx_strand_id
1 'polypeptide(L)'
;MRLLGAFWRLIQASTDKDKKLGWENAMWNLFVRVELRKDDADVYRQPSEAMYPREPGLSLQKWAHMQVAVGAWVACYHDEIKVSLPVVWTPLHHLVFTFFHVDLQMKLEAPKPFAHQPFLWV
;
A
#
# COMPACT_ATOMS: atom_id res chain seq x y z
N MET A 1 29.28 13.92 -4.48
CA MET A 1 28.85 12.53 -4.77
C MET A 1 29.31 11.50 -3.71
N ARG A 2 29.52 11.85 -2.43
CA ARG A 2 29.91 10.89 -1.37
C ARG A 2 28.75 10.42 -0.47
N LEU A 3 27.64 11.16 -0.43
CA LEU A 3 26.46 10.88 0.42
C LEU A 3 25.64 9.67 -0.06
N LEU A 4 25.46 9.49 -1.37
CA LEU A 4 24.75 8.35 -1.95
C LEU A 4 25.42 7.00 -1.64
N GLY A 5 26.76 6.96 -1.64
CA GLY A 5 27.51 5.74 -1.33
C GLY A 5 27.46 5.33 0.15
N ALA A 6 27.30 6.29 1.06
CA ALA A 6 27.14 6.00 2.49
C ALA A 6 25.73 5.50 2.79
N PHE A 7 24.71 6.07 2.15
CA PHE A 7 23.33 5.63 2.27
C PHE A 7 23.13 4.20 1.74
N TRP A 8 23.73 3.87 0.58
CA TRP A 8 23.69 2.52 0.04
C TRP A 8 24.32 1.48 0.97
N ARG A 9 25.45 1.81 1.61
CA ARG A 9 26.10 0.92 2.60
C ARG A 9 25.28 0.75 3.87
N LEU A 10 24.52 1.76 4.29
CA LEU A 10 23.63 1.70 5.45
C LEU A 10 22.44 0.78 5.18
N ILE A 11 21.85 0.85 3.97
CA ILE A 11 20.81 -0.08 3.53
C ILE A 11 21.36 -1.52 3.54
N GLN A 12 22.55 -1.72 2.98
CA GLN A 12 23.15 -3.05 2.84
C GLN A 12 23.59 -3.65 4.18
N ALA A 13 24.09 -2.82 5.11
CA ALA A 13 24.44 -3.24 6.46
C ALA A 13 23.20 -3.54 7.34
N SER A 14 22.07 -2.90 7.07
CA SER A 14 20.79 -3.24 7.70
C SER A 14 20.29 -4.61 7.23
N THR A 15 20.37 -4.87 5.92
CA THR A 15 19.93 -6.16 5.33
C THR A 15 20.76 -7.34 5.83
N ASP A 16 22.04 -7.13 6.12
CA ASP A 16 22.93 -8.20 6.59
C ASP A 16 22.73 -8.55 8.08
N LYS A 17 22.22 -7.60 8.88
CA LYS A 17 21.83 -7.86 10.27
C LYS A 17 20.52 -8.64 10.38
N ASP A 18 19.58 -8.40 9.47
CA ASP A 18 18.30 -9.12 9.44
C ASP A 18 18.47 -10.60 9.04
N LYS A 19 19.47 -10.92 8.21
CA LYS A 19 19.82 -12.32 7.86
C LYS A 19 20.27 -13.16 9.06
N LYS A 20 20.77 -12.56 10.14
CA LYS A 20 21.26 -13.29 11.32
C LYS A 20 20.17 -13.64 12.35
N LEU A 21 18.96 -13.12 12.19
CA LEU A 21 17.87 -13.26 13.17
C LEU A 21 16.85 -14.36 12.85
N GLY A 22 17.13 -15.27 11.90
CA GLY A 22 16.29 -16.45 11.65
C GLY A 22 14.91 -16.16 11.03
N TRP A 23 14.70 -14.95 10.50
CA TRP A 23 13.49 -14.58 9.72
C TRP A 23 13.69 -14.85 8.23
N GLU A 24 14.22 -16.01 7.90
CA GLU A 24 14.87 -16.27 6.61
C GLU A 24 13.91 -16.21 5.41
N ASN A 25 12.58 -16.23 5.63
CA ASN A 25 11.58 -16.28 4.55
C ASN A 25 10.24 -15.59 4.89
N ALA A 26 10.23 -14.50 5.66
CA ALA A 26 8.99 -13.75 5.87
C ALA A 26 8.62 -12.94 4.61
N MET A 27 7.94 -13.59 3.66
CA MET A 27 7.32 -12.94 2.49
C MET A 27 6.09 -12.16 2.96
N TRP A 28 6.07 -10.85 2.71
CA TRP A 28 4.99 -9.96 3.16
C TRP A 28 4.10 -9.57 1.99
N ASN A 29 2.78 -9.54 2.21
CA ASN A 29 1.89 -8.89 1.25
C ASN A 29 1.80 -7.42 1.61
N LEU A 30 2.50 -6.58 0.86
CA LEU A 30 2.62 -5.16 1.15
C LEU A 30 1.60 -4.36 0.35
N PHE A 31 0.72 -3.67 1.07
CA PHE A 31 -0.20 -2.70 0.53
C PHE A 31 0.23 -1.29 0.95
N VAL A 32 0.19 -0.34 0.01
CA VAL A 32 0.62 1.04 0.27
C VAL A 32 -0.55 1.99 0.06
N ARG A 33 -0.77 2.84 1.07
CA ARG A 33 -1.68 3.99 1.01
C ARG A 33 -0.87 5.26 0.96
N VAL A 34 -1.26 6.16 0.05
CA VAL A 34 -0.64 7.48 -0.11
C VAL A 34 -1.65 8.56 0.20
N GLU A 35 -1.26 9.52 1.03
CA GLU A 35 -2.07 10.66 1.46
C GLU A 35 -1.31 11.97 1.24
N LEU A 36 -2.03 13.04 0.88
CA LEU A 36 -1.49 14.40 0.94
C LEU A 36 -1.97 15.02 2.25
N ARG A 37 -1.04 15.37 3.12
CA ARG A 37 -1.33 16.03 4.39
C ARG A 37 -0.68 17.40 4.45
N LYS A 38 -1.25 18.25 5.31
CA LYS A 38 -0.74 19.57 5.62
C LYS A 38 -0.49 19.60 7.12
N ASP A 39 0.80 19.65 7.48
CA ASP A 39 1.30 19.55 8.85
C ASP A 39 1.21 18.14 9.46
N ASP A 40 2.34 17.68 10.00
CA ASP A 40 2.52 16.36 10.63
C ASP A 40 2.13 16.38 12.12
N ALA A 41 1.99 17.56 12.71
CA ALA A 41 1.79 17.71 14.15
C ALA A 41 0.42 17.21 14.65
N ASP A 42 -0.60 17.17 13.77
CA ASP A 42 -1.94 16.73 14.11
C ASP A 42 -2.35 15.48 13.32
N VAL A 43 -2.26 14.33 14.00
CA VAL A 43 -2.61 13.02 13.43
C VAL A 43 -4.11 12.86 13.17
N TYR A 44 -4.95 13.61 13.90
CA TYR A 44 -6.41 13.56 13.78
C TYR A 44 -6.93 14.42 12.63
N ARG A 45 -6.11 15.34 12.12
CA ARG A 45 -6.46 16.12 10.94
C ARG A 45 -6.62 15.20 9.74
N GLN A 46 -7.76 15.36 9.06
CA GLN A 46 -8.03 14.56 7.87
C GLN A 46 -7.08 14.92 6.71
N PRO A 47 -6.72 13.94 5.87
CA PRO A 47 -5.96 14.19 4.65
C PRO A 47 -6.73 15.06 3.66
N SER A 48 -6.00 15.78 2.82
CA SER A 48 -6.57 16.60 1.76
C SER A 48 -7.16 15.73 0.64
N GLU A 49 -8.32 16.12 0.12
CA GLU A 49 -8.94 15.51 -1.07
C GLU A 49 -8.18 15.95 -2.33
N ALA A 50 -7.06 15.28 -2.59
CA ALA A 50 -6.09 15.67 -3.61
C ALA A 50 -5.75 14.54 -4.58
N MET A 51 -6.15 13.31 -4.30
CA MET A 51 -5.76 12.15 -5.11
C MET A 51 -6.72 11.98 -6.28
N TYR A 52 -6.21 11.89 -7.50
CA TYR A 52 -7.05 11.56 -8.63
C TYR A 52 -7.46 10.08 -8.56
N PRO A 53 -8.76 9.77 -8.67
CA PRO A 53 -9.22 8.40 -8.80
C PRO A 53 -8.75 7.80 -10.14
N ARG A 54 -8.60 6.47 -10.18
CA ARG A 54 -8.26 5.75 -11.43
C ARG A 54 -9.38 5.85 -12.47
N GLU A 55 -10.63 5.93 -11.99
CA GLU A 55 -11.79 6.07 -12.85
C GLU A 55 -12.05 7.54 -13.18
N PRO A 56 -12.17 7.89 -14.47
CA PRO A 56 -12.44 9.26 -14.89
C PRO A 56 -13.84 9.72 -14.44
N GLY A 57 -13.95 10.99 -14.05
CA GLY A 57 -15.23 11.62 -13.67
C GLY A 57 -15.58 11.53 -12.19
N LEU A 58 -14.78 10.81 -11.38
CA LEU A 58 -14.94 10.76 -9.93
C LEU A 58 -14.25 11.96 -9.24
N SER A 59 -14.76 12.33 -8.06
CA SER A 59 -14.17 13.40 -7.24
C SER A 59 -12.80 13.02 -6.70
N LEU A 60 -11.99 14.02 -6.39
CA LEU A 60 -10.70 13.82 -5.73
C LEU A 60 -10.88 13.08 -4.40
N GLN A 61 -9.97 12.15 -4.14
CA GLN A 61 -9.98 11.27 -2.98
C GLN A 61 -8.97 11.75 -1.94
N LYS A 62 -9.21 11.39 -0.67
CA LYS A 62 -8.29 11.68 0.44
C LYS A 62 -7.00 10.86 0.39
N TRP A 63 -7.08 9.69 -0.22
CA TRP A 63 -5.98 8.75 -0.34
C TRP A 63 -6.02 8.01 -1.67
N ALA A 64 -4.86 7.51 -2.08
CA ALA A 64 -4.72 6.60 -3.20
C ALA A 64 -4.07 5.30 -2.72
N HIS A 65 -4.36 4.22 -3.44
CA HIS A 65 -3.83 2.90 -3.15
C HIS A 65 -2.96 2.40 -4.30
N MET A 66 -1.84 1.79 -3.95
CA MET A 66 -1.00 1.02 -4.87
C MET A 66 -1.45 -0.43 -4.90
N GLN A 67 -1.02 -1.18 -5.93
CA GLN A 67 -1.24 -2.62 -5.99
C GLN A 67 -0.62 -3.32 -4.77
N VAL A 68 -1.11 -4.51 -4.44
CA VAL A 68 -0.51 -5.33 -3.37
C VAL A 68 0.69 -6.07 -3.95
N ALA A 69 1.86 -5.88 -3.34
CA ALA A 69 3.03 -6.70 -3.64
C ALA A 69 2.93 -8.01 -2.85
N VAL A 70 2.42 -9.06 -3.49
CA VAL A 70 2.11 -10.36 -2.85
C VAL A 70 3.38 -11.15 -2.59
N GLY A 71 3.52 -11.62 -1.36
CA GLY A 71 4.64 -12.44 -0.92
C GLY A 71 6.01 -11.82 -1.26
N ALA A 72 6.11 -10.50 -1.29
CA ALA A 72 7.32 -9.86 -1.78
C ALA A 72 8.36 -9.78 -0.64
N TRP A 73 9.58 -10.22 -0.92
CA TRP A 73 10.74 -9.95 -0.04
C TRP A 73 11.26 -8.52 -0.25
N VAL A 74 11.16 -8.04 -1.49
CA VAL A 74 11.36 -6.65 -1.90
C VAL A 74 10.18 -6.26 -2.77
N ALA A 75 9.41 -5.25 -2.36
CA ALA A 75 8.28 -4.75 -3.13
C ALA A 75 8.74 -3.74 -4.19
N CYS A 76 8.49 -4.05 -5.46
CA CYS A 76 8.72 -3.14 -6.59
C CYS A 76 7.36 -2.62 -7.09
N TYR A 77 7.07 -1.35 -6.80
CA TYR A 77 5.86 -0.69 -7.26
C TYR A 77 6.12 0.07 -8.56
N HIS A 78 5.26 -0.13 -9.54
CA HIS A 78 5.24 0.61 -10.81
C HIS A 78 3.95 1.42 -10.99
N ASP A 79 3.11 1.50 -9.95
CA ASP A 79 1.91 2.32 -9.95
C ASP A 79 2.26 3.81 -10.02
N GLU A 80 1.54 4.55 -10.87
CA GLU A 80 1.57 6.00 -10.90
C GLU A 80 0.36 6.56 -10.15
N ILE A 81 0.58 7.56 -9.31
CA ILE A 81 -0.47 8.29 -8.58
C ILE A 81 -0.42 9.75 -9.01
N LYS A 82 -1.55 10.26 -9.50
CA LYS A 82 -1.71 11.68 -9.81
C LYS A 82 -2.27 12.41 -8.60
N VAL A 83 -1.65 13.54 -8.26
CA VAL A 83 -2.03 14.38 -7.11
C VAL A 83 -2.33 15.78 -7.61
N SER A 84 -3.51 16.30 -7.26
CA SER A 84 -3.88 17.70 -7.40
C SER A 84 -3.24 18.49 -6.27
N LEU A 85 -2.25 19.32 -6.58
CA LEU A 85 -1.62 20.18 -5.58
C LEU A 85 -2.50 21.41 -5.32
N PRO A 86 -2.68 21.82 -4.05
CA PRO A 86 -3.40 23.05 -3.74
C PRO A 86 -2.69 24.25 -4.36
N VAL A 87 -3.50 25.24 -4.79
CA VAL A 87 -3.01 26.51 -5.36
C VAL A 87 -2.00 27.20 -4.44
N VAL A 88 -2.25 27.13 -3.13
CA VAL A 88 -1.29 27.59 -2.10
C VAL A 88 -0.53 26.38 -1.56
N TRP A 89 0.57 26.06 -2.21
CA TRP A 89 1.53 25.07 -1.74
C TRP A 89 2.44 25.67 -0.67
N THR A 90 2.74 24.91 0.38
CA THR A 90 3.60 25.33 1.49
C THR A 90 4.56 24.19 1.86
N PRO A 91 5.72 24.48 2.47
CA PRO A 91 6.65 23.44 2.95
C PRO A 91 6.05 22.48 3.99
N LEU A 92 4.89 22.80 4.56
CA LEU A 92 4.17 21.93 5.49
C LEU A 92 3.38 20.83 4.79
N HIS A 93 3.23 20.88 3.46
CA HIS A 93 2.59 19.81 2.72
C HIS A 93 3.57 18.68 2.43
N HIS A 94 3.17 17.46 2.75
CA HIS A 94 3.98 16.28 2.55
C HIS A 94 3.09 15.11 2.11
N LEU A 95 3.71 14.17 1.40
CA LEU A 95 3.08 12.91 1.04
C LEU A 95 3.41 11.88 2.12
N VAL A 96 2.37 11.28 2.71
CA VAL A 96 2.53 10.19 3.69
C VAL A 96 2.33 8.87 2.99
N PHE A 97 3.32 8.00 3.08
CA PHE A 97 3.27 6.62 2.63
C PHE A 97 3.05 5.71 3.84
N THR A 98 1.90 5.05 3.90
CA THR A 98 1.59 4.06 4.94
C THR A 98 1.66 2.66 4.35
N PHE A 99 2.48 1.80 4.94
CA PHE A 99 2.69 0.43 4.52
C PHE A 99 1.92 -0.52 5.44
N PHE A 100 1.13 -1.41 4.85
CA PHE A 100 0.35 -2.41 5.57
C PHE A 100 0.83 -3.80 5.18
N HIS A 101 1.05 -4.65 6.17
CA HIS A 101 1.05 -6.09 5.97
C HIS A 101 -0.39 -6.58 5.90
N VAL A 102 -0.77 -7.24 4.79
CA VAL A 102 -2.13 -7.70 4.59
C VAL A 102 -2.17 -9.22 4.52
N ASP A 103 -3.05 -9.84 5.30
CA ASP A 103 -3.30 -11.27 5.15
C ASP A 103 -4.24 -11.52 3.98
N LEU A 104 -3.72 -12.16 2.93
CA LEU A 104 -4.53 -12.63 1.80
C LEU A 104 -5.24 -13.93 2.19
N GLN A 105 -6.13 -13.88 3.19
CA GLN A 105 -7.03 -14.99 3.41
C GLN A 105 -8.05 -15.01 2.26
N MET A 106 -7.79 -15.86 1.25
CA MET A 106 -8.84 -16.26 0.32
C MET A 106 -9.87 -17.06 1.12
N LYS A 107 -10.92 -16.40 1.63
CA LYS A 107 -12.18 -17.09 1.89
C LYS A 107 -12.78 -17.49 0.53
N LEU A 108 -12.21 -18.53 -0.07
CA LEU A 108 -12.88 -19.29 -1.10
C LEU A 108 -13.95 -20.12 -0.40
N GLU A 109 -15.04 -19.48 0.05
CA GLU A 109 -16.27 -20.22 0.26
C GLU A 109 -16.71 -20.67 -1.14
N ALA A 110 -16.27 -21.86 -1.53
CA ALA A 110 -16.81 -22.53 -2.71
C ALA A 110 -18.34 -22.50 -2.56
N PRO A 111 -19.10 -21.96 -3.55
CA PRO A 111 -20.55 -22.07 -3.49
C PRO A 111 -20.87 -23.54 -3.30
N LYS A 112 -21.63 -23.86 -2.25
CA LYS A 112 -22.03 -25.25 -1.95
C LYS A 112 -22.48 -25.89 -3.26
N PRO A 113 -21.89 -27.02 -3.68
CA PRO A 113 -22.39 -27.71 -4.85
C PRO A 113 -23.85 -28.02 -4.56
N PHE A 114 -24.75 -27.60 -5.46
CA PHE A 114 -26.16 -27.95 -5.40
C PHE A 114 -26.26 -29.46 -5.59
N ALA A 115 -26.04 -30.22 -4.52
CA ALA A 115 -26.30 -31.63 -4.47
C ALA A 115 -27.82 -31.80 -4.54
N HIS A 116 -28.29 -32.16 -5.73
CA HIS A 116 -29.51 -32.91 -6.00
C HIS A 116 -30.65 -32.67 -5.00
N GLN A 117 -31.53 -31.73 -5.31
CA GLN A 117 -32.92 -31.90 -4.89
C GLN A 117 -33.41 -33.21 -5.51
N PRO A 118 -33.88 -34.21 -4.73
CA PRO A 118 -34.59 -35.32 -5.32
C PRO A 118 -35.89 -34.76 -5.91
N PHE A 119 -36.01 -34.87 -7.23
CA PHE A 119 -37.26 -34.69 -7.94
C PHE A 119 -38.32 -35.61 -7.32
N LEU A 120 -39.21 -35.04 -6.52
CA LEU A 120 -40.51 -35.64 -6.23
C LEU A 120 -41.36 -35.45 -7.49
N TRP A 121 -41.48 -36.51 -8.29
CA TRP A 121 -42.51 -36.59 -9.30
C TRP A 121 -43.88 -36.66 -8.61
N VAL A 122 -44.79 -35.82 -9.09
CA VAL A 122 -46.24 -35.88 -8.83
C VAL A 122 -46.81 -37.19 -9.37
#